data_AF-A0A952AKA0-F1
#
_entry.id   AF-A0A952AKA0-F1
#
_cell.length_a   1.000
_cell.length_b   1.000
_cell.length_c   1.000
_cell.angle_alpha   90.00
_cell.angle_beta   90.00
_cell.angle_gamma   90.00
#
_symmetry.space_group_name_H-M   'P 1'
#
loop_
_entity.id
_entity.type
_entity.pdbx_description
1 polymer ?
#
loop_
_entity_poly.entity_id
_entity_poly.type
_entity_poly.pdbx_seq_one_letter_code
_entity_poly.pdbx_strand_id
1 'polypeptide(L)'
;MKEYKLIFGEKTIFIQDEKDLVLLFKLFSSNSKESSIIHWNILMEVDENLEQIVKTYKGLLTCLKYLNEKNSFLLLIKLGDILGNLITNSQELAEVLSHIPEESNKIKLLKILRIKGLSKIIFDAKDLGNIFEWLYGKSQKDFIDLLGIDFIKEVFLQTNEIIMILHYLSNENKDYLMDIIGMDGIKNKIKTSENFLIMFRGLTLKKSKELLKKYKKSEILNLFKTEKQFYKFMLKMPKDKEKIILNFLLK
;
A
#
# COMPACT_ATOMS: atom_id res chain seq x y z
N MET A 1 7.05 -15.01 35.21
CA MET A 1 6.70 -15.01 33.76
C MET A 1 5.36 -15.73 33.65
N LYS A 2 4.38 -15.17 32.94
CA LYS A 2 3.05 -15.80 32.80
C LYS A 2 3.16 -16.91 31.75
N GLU A 3 2.67 -18.10 32.07
CA GLU A 3 2.68 -19.26 31.16
C GLU A 3 1.27 -19.50 30.64
N TYR A 4 1.14 -19.78 29.34
CA TYR A 4 -0.13 -20.07 28.70
C TYR A 4 -0.25 -21.56 28.43
N LYS A 5 -1.33 -22.15 28.94
CA LYS A 5 -1.56 -23.59 28.85
C LYS A 5 -2.26 -23.92 27.53
N LEU A 6 -1.62 -24.73 26.70
CA LEU A 6 -2.19 -25.33 25.50
C LEU A 6 -2.49 -26.80 25.79
N ILE A 7 -3.70 -27.26 25.50
CA ILE A 7 -4.06 -28.68 25.60
C ILE A 7 -4.08 -29.28 24.19
N PHE A 8 -3.24 -30.29 23.95
CA PHE A 8 -3.17 -30.99 22.67
C PHE A 8 -3.29 -32.50 22.91
N GLY A 9 -4.50 -33.03 22.70
CA GLY A 9 -4.85 -34.39 23.12
C GLY A 9 -4.75 -34.52 24.64
N GLU A 10 -3.95 -35.47 25.12
CA GLU A 10 -3.68 -35.67 26.56
C GLU A 10 -2.48 -34.85 27.08
N LYS A 11 -1.76 -34.16 26.19
CA LYS A 11 -0.55 -33.41 26.56
C LYS A 11 -0.88 -31.95 26.84
N THR A 12 -0.28 -31.44 27.91
CA THR A 12 -0.25 -30.01 28.21
C THR A 12 1.08 -29.43 27.73
N ILE A 13 1.04 -28.37 26.94
CA ILE A 13 2.19 -27.59 26.50
C ILE A 13 2.07 -26.20 27.11
N PHE A 14 3.18 -25.63 27.58
CA PHE A 14 3.23 -24.27 28.09
C PHE A 14 3.93 -23.36 27.09
N ILE A 15 3.33 -22.22 26.80
CA ILE A 15 3.88 -21.18 25.92
C ILE A 15 4.17 -19.97 26.81
N GLN A 16 5.40 -19.47 26.80
CA GLN A 16 5.80 -18.33 27.62
C GLN A 16 5.99 -17.06 26.77
N ASP A 17 6.49 -17.22 25.55
CA ASP A 17 6.80 -16.11 24.64
C ASP A 17 6.65 -16.49 23.15
N GLU A 18 6.94 -15.52 22.27
CA GLU A 18 6.91 -15.69 20.82
C GLU A 18 7.84 -16.80 20.30
N LYS A 19 8.95 -17.12 20.99
CA LYS A 19 9.87 -18.18 20.55
C LYS A 19 9.25 -19.55 20.73
N ASP A 20 8.55 -19.76 21.84
CA ASP A 20 7.81 -21.00 22.10
C ASP A 20 6.72 -21.19 21.04
N LEU A 21 5.96 -20.13 20.74
CA LEU A 21 4.92 -20.16 19.72
C LEU A 21 5.49 -20.48 18.32
N VAL A 22 6.59 -19.82 17.95
CA VAL A 22 7.32 -20.09 16.70
C VAL A 22 7.79 -21.55 16.64
N LEU A 23 8.33 -22.08 17.73
CA LEU A 23 8.81 -23.45 17.78
C LEU A 23 7.67 -24.44 17.55
N LEU A 24 6.50 -24.19 18.15
CA LEU A 24 5.32 -25.02 17.91
C LEU A 24 4.86 -24.97 16.45
N PHE A 25 4.76 -23.78 15.86
CA PHE A 25 4.40 -23.68 14.45
C PHE A 25 5.39 -24.41 13.55
N LYS A 26 6.69 -24.26 13.82
CA LYS A 26 7.75 -24.97 13.09
C LYS A 26 7.72 -26.49 13.28
N LEU A 27 7.45 -26.98 14.49
CA LEU A 27 7.37 -28.42 14.77
C LEU A 27 6.23 -29.07 13.98
N PHE A 28 5.13 -28.35 13.83
CA PHE A 28 3.96 -28.83 13.09
C PHE A 28 3.91 -28.34 11.64
N SER A 29 4.94 -27.66 11.13
CA SER A 29 4.99 -27.20 9.73
C SER A 29 5.37 -28.36 8.79
N SER A 30 4.46 -29.31 8.61
CA SER A 30 4.49 -30.24 7.48
C SER A 30 3.58 -29.70 6.36
N ASN A 31 3.88 -30.01 5.09
CA ASN A 31 3.03 -29.67 3.93
C ASN A 31 1.78 -30.57 3.86
N SER A 32 1.10 -30.78 4.99
CA SER A 32 -0.10 -31.61 5.09
C SER A 32 -1.32 -30.80 5.55
N LYS A 33 -2.51 -31.34 5.29
CA LYS A 33 -3.78 -30.78 5.79
C LYS A 33 -3.82 -30.77 7.32
N GLU A 34 -3.12 -31.69 7.99
CA GLU A 34 -3.08 -31.81 9.44
C GLU A 34 -2.35 -30.63 10.08
N SER A 35 -1.21 -30.22 9.52
CA SER A 35 -0.47 -29.01 9.92
C SER A 35 -1.39 -27.78 10.01
N SER A 36 -2.21 -27.57 8.98
CA SER A 36 -3.20 -26.49 8.96
C SER A 36 -4.19 -26.53 10.14
N ILE A 37 -4.70 -27.72 10.46
CA ILE A 37 -5.67 -27.90 11.57
C ILE A 37 -4.98 -27.69 12.91
N ILE A 38 -3.75 -28.19 13.08
CA ILE A 38 -2.99 -28.06 14.32
C ILE A 38 -2.65 -26.59 14.59
N HIS A 39 -2.15 -25.86 13.61
CA HIS A 39 -1.88 -24.42 13.74
C HIS A 39 -3.15 -23.63 14.06
N TRP A 40 -4.28 -23.98 13.43
CA TRP A 40 -5.57 -23.37 13.75
C TRP A 40 -5.95 -23.59 15.21
N ASN A 41 -5.87 -24.82 15.71
CA ASN A 41 -6.14 -25.14 17.11
C ASN A 41 -5.21 -24.36 18.06
N ILE A 42 -3.91 -24.29 17.75
CA ILE A 42 -2.95 -23.51 18.55
C ILE A 42 -3.41 -22.05 18.64
N LEU A 43 -3.71 -21.42 17.49
CA LEU A 43 -4.15 -20.02 17.45
C LEU A 43 -5.46 -19.78 18.22
N MET A 44 -6.39 -20.73 18.19
CA MET A 44 -7.65 -20.62 18.93
C MET A 44 -7.46 -20.74 20.44
N GLU A 45 -6.57 -21.62 20.89
CA GLU A 45 -6.29 -21.84 22.31
C GLU A 45 -5.50 -20.67 22.93
N VAL A 46 -4.60 -20.03 22.17
CA VAL A 46 -3.82 -18.89 22.67
C VAL A 46 -4.46 -17.52 22.38
N ASP A 47 -5.65 -17.49 21.78
CA ASP A 47 -6.29 -16.29 21.23
C ASP A 47 -6.25 -15.08 22.16
N GLU A 48 -6.80 -15.22 23.37
CA GLU A 48 -6.87 -14.15 24.38
C GLU A 48 -5.50 -13.68 24.88
N ASN A 49 -4.45 -14.46 24.63
CA ASN A 49 -3.10 -14.21 25.13
C ASN A 49 -2.11 -13.87 23.99
N LEU A 50 -2.56 -13.81 22.73
CA LEU A 50 -1.68 -13.54 21.59
C LEU A 50 -0.92 -12.22 21.73
N GLU A 51 -1.56 -11.18 22.29
CA GLU A 51 -0.91 -9.89 22.61
C GLU A 51 0.30 -10.06 23.53
N GLN A 52 0.15 -10.94 24.52
CA GLN A 52 1.16 -11.14 25.55
C GLN A 52 2.25 -12.12 25.09
N ILE A 53 2.01 -12.85 24.00
CA ILE A 53 2.95 -13.83 23.41
C ILE A 53 3.75 -13.17 22.29
N VAL A 54 3.07 -12.60 21.28
CA VAL A 54 3.67 -11.97 20.11
C VAL A 54 3.90 -10.49 20.39
N LYS A 55 5.12 -10.17 20.84
CA LYS A 55 5.46 -8.81 21.32
C LYS A 55 6.23 -7.99 20.31
N THR A 56 6.83 -8.63 19.31
CA THR A 56 7.68 -7.94 18.34
C THR A 56 7.26 -8.21 16.90
N TYR A 57 7.52 -7.24 16.03
CA TYR A 57 7.40 -7.39 14.59
C TYR A 57 8.14 -8.63 14.06
N LYS A 58 9.38 -8.83 14.53
CA LYS A 58 10.21 -9.97 14.12
C LYS A 58 9.61 -11.30 14.55
N GLY A 59 9.04 -11.36 15.76
CA GLY A 59 8.30 -12.53 16.26
C GLY A 59 7.08 -12.83 15.40
N LEU A 60 6.30 -11.79 15.04
CA LEU A 60 5.18 -11.90 14.12
C LEU A 60 5.60 -12.49 12.77
N LEU A 61 6.58 -11.91 12.09
CA LEU A 61 7.07 -12.43 10.80
C LEU A 61 7.54 -13.87 10.89
N THR A 62 8.24 -14.20 11.98
CA THR A 62 8.73 -15.56 12.17
C THR A 62 7.58 -16.55 12.34
N CYS A 63 6.49 -16.15 13.02
CA CYS A 63 5.26 -16.95 13.06
C CYS A 63 4.67 -17.13 11.66
N LEU A 64 4.48 -16.05 10.91
CA LEU A 64 3.87 -16.07 9.56
C LEU A 64 4.63 -16.99 8.60
N LYS A 65 5.95 -17.09 8.72
CA LYS A 65 6.78 -17.98 7.90
C LYS A 65 6.43 -19.47 8.00
N TYR A 66 5.90 -19.92 9.14
CA TYR A 66 5.57 -21.33 9.39
C TYR A 66 4.09 -21.64 9.21
N LEU A 67 3.26 -20.62 8.99
CA LEU A 67 1.82 -20.74 8.81
C LEU A 67 1.47 -20.74 7.31
N ASN A 68 0.45 -21.52 6.95
CA ASN A 68 -0.17 -21.36 5.63
C ASN A 68 -0.99 -20.06 5.58
N GLU A 69 -1.42 -19.67 4.38
CA GLU A 69 -2.20 -18.44 4.16
C GLU A 69 -3.37 -18.29 5.14
N LYS A 70 -4.20 -19.32 5.31
CA LYS A 70 -5.43 -19.24 6.12
C LYS A 70 -5.09 -18.95 7.58
N ASN A 71 -4.06 -19.61 8.11
CA ASN A 71 -3.64 -19.45 9.50
C ASN A 71 -2.80 -18.18 9.71
N SER A 72 -2.01 -17.76 8.72
CA SER A 72 -1.34 -16.45 8.70
C SER A 72 -2.36 -15.33 8.79
N PHE A 73 -3.40 -15.38 7.97
CA PHE A 73 -4.48 -14.40 8.04
C PHE A 73 -5.22 -14.47 9.38
N LEU A 74 -5.52 -15.68 9.89
CA LEU A 74 -6.15 -15.83 11.21
C LEU A 74 -5.33 -15.18 12.33
N LEU A 75 -4.02 -15.45 12.40
CA LEU A 75 -3.13 -14.83 13.38
C LEU A 75 -3.21 -13.30 13.32
N LEU A 76 -3.17 -12.74 12.12
CA LEU A 76 -3.25 -11.29 11.92
C LEU A 76 -4.61 -10.71 12.33
N ILE A 77 -5.71 -11.40 12.03
CA ILE A 77 -7.05 -11.02 12.49
C ILE A 77 -7.11 -11.04 14.03
N LYS A 78 -6.58 -12.08 14.68
CA LYS A 78 -6.63 -12.22 16.13
C LYS A 78 -5.78 -11.20 16.87
N LEU A 79 -4.64 -10.80 16.30
CA LEU A 79 -3.85 -9.69 16.84
C LEU A 79 -4.61 -8.34 16.76
N GLY A 80 -5.54 -8.19 15.83
CA GLY A 80 -6.47 -7.06 15.81
C GLY A 80 -5.77 -5.70 15.87
N ASP A 81 -6.22 -4.83 16.78
CA ASP A 81 -5.67 -3.47 16.95
C ASP A 81 -4.21 -3.47 17.42
N ILE A 82 -3.72 -4.53 18.07
CA ILE A 82 -2.33 -4.65 18.54
C ILE A 82 -1.36 -4.69 17.37
N LEU A 83 -1.82 -5.14 16.20
CA LEU A 83 -1.02 -5.14 14.99
C LEU A 83 -0.45 -3.74 14.68
N GLY A 84 -1.20 -2.67 14.98
CA GLY A 84 -0.73 -1.29 14.82
C GLY A 84 0.34 -0.85 15.83
N ASN A 85 0.58 -1.62 16.89
CA ASN A 85 1.69 -1.43 17.82
C ASN A 85 2.91 -2.26 17.42
N LEU A 86 2.70 -3.41 16.78
CA LEU A 86 3.76 -4.27 16.27
C LEU A 86 4.38 -3.72 14.98
N ILE A 87 3.54 -3.20 14.08
CA ILE A 87 3.95 -2.63 12.80
C ILE A 87 4.15 -1.13 12.98
N THR A 88 5.39 -0.68 12.85
CA THR A 88 5.80 0.69 13.16
C THR A 88 6.06 1.56 11.94
N ASN A 89 6.21 0.95 10.76
CA ASN A 89 6.50 1.67 9.52
C ASN A 89 5.94 0.95 8.28
N SER A 90 5.90 1.66 7.16
CA SER A 90 5.29 1.21 5.91
C SER A 90 5.97 -0.01 5.28
N GLN A 91 7.28 -0.19 5.47
CA GLN A 91 8.02 -1.34 4.98
C GLN A 91 7.63 -2.61 5.74
N GLU A 92 7.46 -2.51 7.06
CA GLU A 92 6.98 -3.61 7.89
C GLU A 92 5.56 -4.03 7.50
N LEU A 93 4.68 -3.06 7.24
CA LEU A 93 3.33 -3.35 6.75
C LEU A 93 3.36 -4.03 5.38
N ALA A 94 4.21 -3.56 4.47
CA ALA A 94 4.39 -4.13 3.14
C ALA A 94 4.86 -5.60 3.22
N GLU A 95 5.82 -5.91 4.09
CA GLU A 95 6.29 -7.27 4.30
C GLU A 95 5.19 -8.18 4.90
N VAL A 96 4.35 -7.68 5.82
CA VAL A 96 3.18 -8.44 6.31
C VAL A 96 2.18 -8.69 5.18
N LEU A 97 1.90 -7.68 4.34
CA LEU A 97 1.00 -7.82 3.19
C LEU A 97 1.52 -8.83 2.17
N SER A 98 2.84 -8.97 2.01
CA SER A 98 3.45 -9.96 1.11
C SER A 98 3.14 -11.41 1.49
N HIS A 99 2.79 -11.68 2.74
CA HIS A 99 2.42 -13.02 3.23
C HIS A 99 0.94 -13.35 3.01
N ILE A 100 0.15 -12.42 2.46
CA ILE A 100 -1.29 -12.59 2.19
C ILE A 100 -1.48 -12.55 0.67
N PRO A 101 -1.73 -13.67 -0.01
CA PRO A 101 -1.90 -13.65 -1.46
C PRO A 101 -3.29 -13.15 -1.87
N GLU A 102 -4.34 -13.40 -1.08
CA GLU A 102 -5.69 -12.94 -1.42
C GLU A 102 -5.87 -11.43 -1.16
N GLU A 103 -6.14 -10.68 -2.24
CA GLU A 103 -6.41 -9.24 -2.23
C GLU A 103 -7.54 -8.82 -1.26
N SER A 104 -8.60 -9.62 -1.17
CA SER A 104 -9.71 -9.33 -0.25
C SER A 104 -9.26 -9.36 1.22
N ASN A 105 -8.30 -10.22 1.55
CA ASN A 105 -7.76 -10.37 2.90
C ASN A 105 -6.76 -9.24 3.23
N LYS A 106 -5.96 -8.78 2.26
CA LYS A 106 -5.14 -7.56 2.43
C LYS A 106 -5.98 -6.36 2.85
N ILE A 107 -7.12 -6.14 2.19
CA ILE A 107 -8.02 -5.04 2.53
C ILE A 107 -8.70 -5.23 3.88
N LYS A 108 -9.10 -6.46 4.24
CA LYS A 108 -9.61 -6.73 5.59
C LYS A 108 -8.56 -6.42 6.67
N LEU A 109 -7.31 -6.78 6.44
CA LEU A 109 -6.20 -6.45 7.34
C LEU A 109 -6.03 -4.93 7.50
N LEU A 110 -5.99 -4.20 6.38
CA LEU A 110 -5.85 -2.74 6.41
C LEU A 110 -7.04 -2.09 7.15
N LYS A 111 -8.25 -2.64 7.02
CA LYS A 111 -9.44 -2.20 7.76
C LYS A 111 -9.35 -2.45 9.27
N ILE A 112 -8.59 -3.45 9.73
CA ILE A 112 -8.33 -3.67 11.16
C ILE A 112 -7.45 -2.56 11.71
N LEU A 113 -6.38 -2.19 11.00
CA LEU A 113 -5.51 -1.08 11.40
C LEU A 113 -6.28 0.26 11.46
N ARG A 114 -7.29 0.40 10.59
CA ARG A 114 -8.10 1.63 10.41
C ARG A 114 -7.21 2.82 10.03
N ILE A 115 -7.84 3.96 9.74
CA ILE A 115 -7.09 5.18 9.47
C ILE A 115 -6.16 5.58 10.63
N LYS A 116 -6.58 5.36 11.88
CA LYS A 116 -5.78 5.69 13.08
C LYS A 116 -4.46 4.92 13.17
N GLY A 117 -4.44 3.64 12.77
CA GLY A 117 -3.21 2.85 12.72
C GLY A 117 -2.40 3.20 11.48
N LEU A 118 -3.06 3.29 10.34
CA LEU A 118 -2.41 3.59 9.06
C LEU A 118 -1.72 4.96 9.04
N SER A 119 -2.31 5.99 9.66
CA SER A 119 -1.71 7.33 9.72
C SER A 119 -0.46 7.41 10.62
N LYS A 120 -0.17 6.39 11.42
CA LYS A 120 1.09 6.27 12.18
C LYS A 120 2.18 5.53 11.39
N ILE A 121 1.78 4.84 10.33
CA ILE A 121 2.64 3.99 9.49
C ILE A 121 2.99 4.72 8.20
N ILE A 122 2.08 5.58 7.73
CA ILE A 122 2.14 6.29 6.45
C ILE A 122 2.24 7.78 6.73
N PHE A 123 3.38 8.37 6.40
CA PHE A 123 3.65 9.79 6.57
C PHE A 123 3.78 10.52 5.24
N ASP A 124 4.31 9.84 4.22
CA ASP A 124 4.59 10.43 2.92
C ASP A 124 4.20 9.52 1.75
N ALA A 125 4.43 10.00 0.53
CA ALA A 125 4.11 9.27 -0.67
C ALA A 125 4.95 7.99 -0.84
N LYS A 126 6.17 7.94 -0.29
CA LYS A 126 7.01 6.75 -0.37
C LYS A 126 6.42 5.64 0.48
N ASP A 127 5.90 5.98 1.66
CA ASP A 127 5.17 5.05 2.50
C ASP A 127 3.94 4.49 1.79
N LEU A 128 3.14 5.35 1.14
CA LEU A 128 2.04 4.89 0.29
C LEU A 128 2.52 3.94 -0.81
N GLY A 129 3.66 4.24 -1.43
CA GLY A 129 4.25 3.43 -2.50
C GLY A 129 4.56 2.01 -2.03
N ASN A 130 5.17 1.88 -0.85
CA ASN A 130 5.46 0.58 -0.24
C ASN A 130 4.18 -0.26 -0.09
N ILE A 131 3.05 0.36 0.26
CA ILE A 131 1.78 -0.38 0.41
C ILE A 131 1.15 -0.69 -0.95
N PHE A 132 1.12 0.27 -1.87
CA PHE A 132 0.53 0.08 -3.21
C PHE A 132 1.27 -0.96 -4.05
N GLU A 133 2.56 -1.18 -3.82
CA GLU A 133 3.33 -2.26 -4.44
C GLU A 133 2.68 -3.64 -4.21
N TRP A 134 2.02 -3.82 -3.06
CA TRP A 134 1.39 -5.07 -2.65
C TRP A 134 -0.13 -5.10 -2.82
N LEU A 135 -0.74 -4.06 -3.41
CA LEU A 135 -2.18 -4.01 -3.65
C LEU A 135 -2.47 -3.96 -5.14
N TYR A 136 -3.48 -4.69 -5.60
CA TYR A 136 -3.83 -4.73 -7.02
C TYR A 136 -5.32 -4.55 -7.28
N GLY A 137 -5.64 -4.07 -8.50
CA GLY A 137 -7.01 -3.95 -8.98
C GLY A 137 -7.90 -3.16 -8.02
N LYS A 138 -9.02 -3.75 -7.61
CA LYS A 138 -10.00 -3.09 -6.74
C LYS A 138 -9.44 -2.72 -5.36
N SER A 139 -8.51 -3.50 -4.81
CA SER A 139 -7.93 -3.24 -3.48
C SER A 139 -7.23 -1.89 -3.41
N GLN A 140 -6.59 -1.45 -4.49
CA GLN A 140 -5.93 -0.14 -4.53
C GLN A 140 -6.96 0.98 -4.31
N LYS A 141 -8.13 0.88 -4.95
CA LYS A 141 -9.23 1.82 -4.75
C LYS A 141 -9.79 1.75 -3.33
N ASP A 142 -10.10 0.54 -2.86
CA ASP A 142 -10.65 0.33 -1.52
C ASP A 142 -9.70 0.85 -0.42
N PHE A 143 -8.38 0.78 -0.64
CA PHE A 143 -7.37 1.35 0.25
C PHE A 143 -7.32 2.88 0.21
N ILE A 144 -7.40 3.49 -0.99
CA ILE A 144 -7.52 4.95 -1.12
C ILE A 144 -8.77 5.44 -0.37
N ASP A 145 -9.89 4.73 -0.52
CA ASP A 145 -11.16 5.06 0.15
C ASP A 145 -11.05 4.92 1.68
N LEU A 146 -10.33 3.90 2.16
CA LEU A 146 -10.07 3.70 3.57
C LEU A 146 -9.22 4.82 4.20
N LEU A 147 -8.24 5.33 3.45
CA LEU A 147 -7.39 6.43 3.92
C LEU A 147 -8.14 7.76 4.00
N GLY A 148 -9.08 7.97 3.07
CA GLY A 148 -9.88 9.19 3.00
C GLY A 148 -9.21 10.28 2.17
N ILE A 149 -10.06 11.11 1.56
CA ILE A 149 -9.68 12.14 0.58
C ILE A 149 -8.69 13.15 1.18
N ASP A 150 -8.93 13.59 2.41
CA ASP A 150 -8.12 14.63 3.04
C ASP A 150 -6.69 14.14 3.29
N PHE A 151 -6.56 12.94 3.86
CA PHE A 151 -5.26 12.30 4.06
C PHE A 151 -4.49 12.13 2.75
N ILE A 152 -5.16 11.61 1.71
CA ILE A 152 -4.53 11.42 0.39
C ILE A 152 -4.02 12.74 -0.19
N LYS A 153 -4.75 13.84 -0.04
CA LYS A 153 -4.32 15.15 -0.55
C LYS A 153 -3.12 15.70 0.19
N GLU A 154 -3.01 15.45 1.49
CA GLU A 154 -1.92 15.93 2.35
C GLU A 154 -0.62 15.18 2.09
N VAL A 155 -0.69 13.88 1.80
CA VAL A 155 0.50 13.03 1.57
C VAL A 155 1.32 13.47 0.36
N PHE A 156 0.69 14.05 -0.67
CA PHE A 156 1.39 14.52 -1.85
C PHE A 156 1.77 15.99 -1.71
N LEU A 157 3.06 16.28 -1.54
CA LEU A 157 3.60 17.63 -1.53
C LEU A 157 4.04 18.04 -2.94
N GLN A 158 4.65 17.14 -3.69
CA GLN A 158 5.30 17.40 -4.97
C GLN A 158 4.77 16.55 -6.13
N THR A 159 5.09 16.96 -7.37
CA THR A 159 4.62 16.28 -8.60
C THR A 159 5.23 14.88 -8.79
N ASN A 160 6.51 14.72 -8.47
CA ASN A 160 7.23 13.44 -8.56
C ASN A 160 6.63 12.37 -7.63
N GLU A 161 6.18 12.76 -6.44
CA GLU A 161 5.54 11.87 -5.46
C GLU A 161 4.23 11.29 -6.01
N ILE A 162 3.41 12.12 -6.64
CA ILE A 162 2.18 11.66 -7.31
C ILE A 162 2.54 10.63 -8.39
N ILE A 163 3.56 10.91 -9.19
CA ILE A 163 3.95 10.03 -10.30
C ILE A 163 4.48 8.69 -9.83
N MET A 164 5.26 8.70 -8.75
CA MET A 164 5.73 7.48 -8.12
C MET A 164 4.56 6.57 -7.75
N ILE A 165 3.49 7.11 -7.16
CA ILE A 165 2.30 6.33 -6.85
C ILE A 165 1.55 5.87 -8.09
N LEU A 166 1.41 6.75 -9.10
CA LEU A 166 0.76 6.37 -10.36
C LEU A 166 1.44 5.16 -11.01
N HIS A 167 2.73 4.92 -10.82
CA HIS A 167 3.42 3.76 -11.37
C HIS A 167 2.82 2.41 -10.91
N TYR A 168 2.34 2.35 -9.66
CA TYR A 168 1.77 1.13 -9.08
C TYR A 168 0.30 0.91 -9.47
N LEU A 169 -0.40 1.93 -9.95
CA LEU A 169 -1.84 1.89 -10.14
C LEU A 169 -2.24 1.44 -11.56
N SER A 170 -3.35 0.69 -11.63
CA SER A 170 -4.05 0.47 -12.91
C SER A 170 -4.54 1.79 -13.51
N ASN A 171 -4.81 1.84 -14.82
CA ASN A 171 -5.27 3.08 -15.46
C ASN A 171 -6.57 3.62 -14.85
N GLU A 172 -7.48 2.74 -14.43
CA GLU A 172 -8.72 3.11 -13.76
C GLU A 172 -8.45 3.75 -12.39
N ASN A 173 -7.53 3.15 -11.62
CA ASN A 173 -7.16 3.67 -10.30
C ASN A 173 -6.28 4.93 -10.38
N LYS A 174 -5.47 5.08 -11.44
CA LYS A 174 -4.79 6.35 -11.75
C LYS A 174 -5.82 7.46 -11.92
N ASP A 175 -6.82 7.24 -12.76
CA ASP A 175 -7.88 8.24 -13.00
C ASP A 175 -8.62 8.58 -11.70
N TYR A 176 -8.93 7.57 -10.88
CA TYR A 176 -9.55 7.74 -9.59
C TYR A 176 -8.72 8.59 -8.62
N LEU A 177 -7.43 8.27 -8.46
CA LEU A 177 -6.52 9.05 -7.61
C LEU A 177 -6.41 10.51 -8.09
N MET A 178 -6.36 10.71 -9.40
CA MET A 178 -6.28 12.05 -9.99
C MET A 178 -7.57 12.86 -9.77
N ASP A 179 -8.72 12.21 -9.71
CA ASP A 179 -9.99 12.84 -9.34
C ASP A 179 -10.03 13.25 -7.87
N ILE A 180 -9.48 12.43 -6.98
CA ILE A 180 -9.35 12.76 -5.55
C ILE A 180 -8.43 13.95 -5.34
N ILE A 181 -7.24 13.94 -5.92
CA ILE A 181 -6.27 15.05 -5.79
C ILE A 181 -6.82 16.32 -6.46
N GLY A 182 -7.51 16.15 -7.59
CA GLY A 182 -8.08 17.22 -8.39
C GLY A 182 -7.06 17.87 -9.34
N MET A 183 -7.52 18.20 -10.54
CA MET A 183 -6.66 18.77 -11.59
C MET A 183 -6.04 20.12 -11.21
N ASP A 184 -6.76 20.94 -10.43
CA ASP A 184 -6.21 22.22 -9.94
C ASP A 184 -5.09 21.99 -8.92
N GLY A 185 -5.24 21.00 -8.03
CA GLY A 185 -4.19 20.57 -7.12
C GLY A 185 -2.95 20.07 -7.86
N ILE A 186 -3.14 19.26 -8.90
CA ILE A 186 -2.05 18.77 -9.77
C ILE A 186 -1.37 19.94 -10.50
N LYS A 187 -2.13 20.82 -11.15
CA LYS A 187 -1.62 22.02 -11.83
C LYS A 187 -0.75 22.85 -10.88
N ASN A 188 -1.21 23.07 -9.65
CA ASN A 188 -0.49 23.89 -8.67
C ASN A 188 0.87 23.28 -8.26
N LYS A 189 1.04 21.96 -8.36
CA LYS A 189 2.30 21.27 -8.06
C LYS A 189 3.28 21.22 -9.24
N ILE A 190 2.81 21.52 -10.45
CA ILE A 190 3.67 21.57 -11.65
C ILE A 190 4.30 22.95 -11.74
N LYS A 191 5.60 23.04 -11.45
CA LYS A 191 6.35 24.31 -11.47
C LYS A 191 7.34 24.42 -12.63
N THR A 192 7.70 23.31 -13.26
CA THR A 192 8.73 23.25 -14.31
C THR A 192 8.26 22.42 -15.50
N SER A 193 8.90 22.61 -16.66
CA SER A 193 8.67 21.74 -17.82
C SER A 193 8.94 20.27 -17.54
N GLU A 194 9.90 19.95 -16.65
CA GLU A 194 10.24 18.57 -16.30
C GLU A 194 9.12 17.95 -15.46
N ASN A 195 8.59 18.68 -14.46
CA ASN A 195 7.42 18.22 -13.71
C ASN A 195 6.21 18.02 -14.63
N PHE A 196 6.00 18.96 -15.56
CA PHE A 196 4.93 18.85 -16.54
C PHE A 196 5.11 17.61 -17.42
N LEU A 197 6.31 17.36 -17.95
CA LEU A 197 6.60 16.19 -18.79
C LEU A 197 6.31 14.88 -18.06
N ILE A 198 6.89 14.74 -16.86
CA ILE A 198 6.78 13.53 -16.07
C ILE A 198 5.30 13.31 -15.72
N MET A 199 4.61 14.33 -15.20
CA MET A 199 3.18 14.24 -14.89
C MET A 199 2.37 13.86 -16.12
N PHE A 200 2.55 14.58 -17.22
CA PHE A 200 1.82 14.34 -18.45
C PHE A 200 2.04 12.93 -18.98
N ARG A 201 3.24 12.36 -18.84
CA ARG A 201 3.56 10.97 -19.19
C ARG A 201 2.87 9.94 -18.29
N GLY A 202 2.70 10.22 -17.00
CA GLY A 202 2.05 9.31 -16.05
C GLY A 202 0.53 9.23 -16.18
N LEU A 203 -0.12 10.31 -16.65
CA LEU A 203 -1.58 10.40 -16.77
C LEU A 203 -2.17 9.49 -17.86
N THR A 204 -3.44 9.14 -17.78
CA THR A 204 -4.16 8.57 -18.93
C THR A 204 -4.45 9.64 -19.98
N LEU A 205 -4.81 9.27 -21.20
CA LEU A 205 -5.17 10.24 -22.25
C LEU A 205 -6.36 11.13 -21.86
N LYS A 206 -7.30 10.57 -21.10
CA LYS A 206 -8.44 11.32 -20.55
C LYS A 206 -7.95 12.40 -19.59
N LYS A 207 -7.17 12.02 -18.58
CA LYS A 207 -6.65 12.94 -17.57
C LYS A 207 -5.63 13.94 -18.12
N SER A 208 -4.83 13.55 -19.12
CA SER A 208 -3.99 14.48 -19.87
C SER A 208 -4.81 15.62 -20.50
N LYS A 209 -5.94 15.30 -21.16
CA LYS A 209 -6.83 16.33 -21.73
C LYS A 209 -7.48 17.21 -20.65
N GLU A 210 -7.90 16.61 -19.54
CA GLU A 210 -8.48 17.36 -18.41
C GLU A 210 -7.45 18.32 -17.80
N LEU A 211 -6.20 17.89 -17.61
CA LEU A 211 -5.13 18.74 -17.11
C LEU A 211 -4.87 19.92 -18.06
N LEU A 212 -4.78 19.69 -19.38
CA LEU A 212 -4.56 20.79 -20.33
C LEU A 212 -5.66 21.84 -20.28
N LYS A 213 -6.92 21.45 -20.06
CA LYS A 213 -8.03 22.40 -19.92
C LYS A 213 -7.86 23.34 -18.71
N LYS A 214 -7.02 23.00 -17.74
CA LYS A 214 -6.69 23.87 -16.61
C LYS A 214 -5.62 24.91 -16.93
N TYR A 215 -4.95 24.80 -18.07
CA TYR A 215 -3.94 25.76 -18.51
C TYR A 215 -4.50 26.68 -19.60
N LYS A 216 -4.00 27.91 -19.63
CA LYS A 216 -3.95 28.74 -20.84
C LYS A 216 -2.74 28.33 -21.67
N LYS A 217 -2.78 28.52 -22.99
CA LYS A 217 -1.63 28.25 -23.87
C LYS A 217 -0.35 28.94 -23.40
N SER A 218 -0.45 30.21 -23.04
CA SER A 218 0.69 31.00 -22.54
C SER A 218 1.29 30.41 -21.26
N GLU A 219 0.47 29.87 -20.35
CA GLU A 219 0.98 29.22 -19.13
C GLU A 219 1.82 27.98 -19.46
N ILE A 220 1.40 27.17 -20.44
CA ILE A 220 2.19 26.01 -20.89
C ILE A 220 3.50 26.46 -21.53
N LEU A 221 3.45 27.44 -22.43
CA LEU A 221 4.64 27.95 -23.09
C LEU A 221 5.64 28.53 -22.08
N ASN A 222 5.15 29.21 -21.04
CA ASN A 222 5.98 29.77 -19.97
C ASN A 222 6.69 28.71 -19.10
N LEU A 223 6.31 27.44 -19.16
CA LEU A 223 7.06 26.35 -18.52
C LEU A 223 8.42 26.12 -19.20
N PHE A 224 8.57 26.58 -20.45
CA PHE A 224 9.76 26.42 -21.27
C PHE A 224 10.49 27.76 -21.40
N LYS A 225 11.76 27.79 -20.98
CA LYS A 225 12.60 29.00 -21.07
C LYS A 225 13.12 29.26 -22.49
N THR A 226 13.15 28.22 -23.33
CA THR A 226 13.69 28.27 -24.70
C THR A 226 12.94 27.31 -25.63
N GLU A 227 12.95 27.60 -26.93
CA GLU A 227 12.43 26.69 -27.96
C GLU A 227 13.14 25.33 -27.94
N LYS A 228 14.46 25.31 -27.70
CA LYS A 228 15.25 24.08 -27.58
C LYS A 228 14.74 23.18 -26.44
N GLN A 229 14.32 23.76 -25.33
CA GLN A 229 13.73 23.02 -24.21
C GLN A 229 12.37 22.44 -24.58
N PHE A 230 11.53 23.22 -25.26
CA PHE A 230 10.24 22.75 -25.77
C PHE A 230 10.41 21.60 -26.77
N TYR A 231 11.34 21.71 -27.73
CA TYR A 231 11.63 20.65 -28.68
C TYR A 231 12.10 19.36 -28.00
N LYS A 232 13.02 19.45 -27.02
CA LYS A 232 13.45 18.30 -26.21
C LYS A 232 12.30 17.66 -25.44
N PHE A 233 11.37 18.47 -24.93
CA PHE A 233 10.17 18.00 -24.26
C PHE A 233 9.27 17.19 -25.20
N MET A 234 9.01 17.72 -26.41
CA MET A 234 8.19 17.03 -27.42
C MET A 234 8.81 15.69 -27.81
N LEU A 235 10.13 15.62 -28.02
CA LEU A 235 10.83 14.37 -28.35
C LEU A 235 10.72 13.27 -27.28
N LYS A 236 10.56 13.64 -26.01
CA LYS A 236 10.46 12.70 -24.89
C LYS A 236 9.03 12.24 -24.61
N MET A 237 8.05 12.73 -25.37
CA MET A 237 6.65 12.51 -25.11
C MET A 237 6.10 11.36 -25.96
N PRO A 238 5.21 10.52 -25.41
CA PRO A 238 4.47 9.55 -26.21
C PRO A 238 3.69 10.21 -27.35
N LYS A 239 3.68 9.60 -28.55
CA LYS A 239 3.12 10.19 -29.79
C LYS A 239 1.65 10.60 -29.67
N ASP A 240 0.86 9.81 -28.96
CA ASP A 240 -0.55 10.07 -28.66
C ASP A 240 -0.73 11.33 -27.81
N LYS A 241 0.14 11.53 -26.80
CA LYS A 241 0.16 12.70 -25.93
C LYS A 241 0.74 13.95 -26.60
N GLU A 242 1.75 13.77 -27.44
CA GLU A 242 2.28 14.81 -28.31
C GLU A 242 1.16 15.39 -29.19
N LYS A 243 0.38 14.55 -29.86
CA LYS A 243 -0.75 14.99 -30.69
C LYS A 243 -1.75 15.80 -29.87
N ILE A 244 -2.02 15.40 -28.62
CA ILE A 244 -2.94 16.12 -27.73
C ILE A 244 -2.38 17.52 -27.39
N ILE A 245 -1.11 17.63 -27.03
CA ILE A 245 -0.48 18.92 -26.70
C ILE A 245 -0.41 19.84 -27.91
N LEU A 246 0.00 19.33 -29.08
CA LEU A 246 0.05 20.14 -30.30
C LEU A 246 -1.33 20.66 -30.69
N ASN A 247 -2.35 19.80 -30.64
CA ASN A 247 -3.73 20.22 -30.90
C ASN A 247 -4.22 21.28 -29.92
N PHE A 248 -3.80 21.22 -28.66
CA PHE A 248 -4.14 22.24 -27.66
C PHE A 248 -3.43 23.58 -27.92
N LEU A 249 -2.17 23.56 -28.35
CA LEU A 249 -1.41 24.78 -28.63
C LEU A 249 -1.85 25.45 -29.94
N LEU A 250 -2.24 24.68 -30.94
CA LEU A 250 -2.64 25.17 -32.27
C LEU A 250 -4.09 25.71 -32.33
N LYS A 251 -4.99 25.26 -31.44
CA LYS A 251 -6.39 25.71 -31.37
C LYS A 251 -6.55 26.91 -30.46
#